data_AF-A0A940TE43-F1
#
_entry.id   AF-A0A940TE43-F1
#
_cell.length_a   1.000
_cell.length_b   1.000
_cell.length_c   1.000
_cell.angle_alpha   90.00
_cell.angle_beta   90.00
_cell.angle_gamma   90.00
#
_symmetry.space_group_name_H-M   'P 1'
#
loop_
_entity.id
_entity.type
_entity.pdbx_description
1 polymer ?
#
loop_
_entity_poly.entity_id
_entity_poly.type
_entity_poly.pdbx_seq_one_letter_code
_entity_poly.pdbx_strand_id
1 'polypeptide(L)'
;MNHKNDSDTHNISLNIHYSIPNELWNKVIDVFRSMPYWVDGEKNKDCLFWYDEEDCVELYCSVESGGIQISGLMMYEIWRKWYPKLKSKLTEALGYEIGEPEEGYFFKYWK
;
A
#
# COMPACT_ATOMS: atom_id res chain seq x y z
N MET A 1 26.97 14.53 12.82
CA MET A 1 26.16 13.39 12.36
C MET A 1 25.69 13.72 10.95
N ASN A 2 26.21 13.01 9.94
CA ASN A 2 25.74 13.15 8.57
C ASN A 2 24.42 12.36 8.47
N HIS A 3 23.29 13.02 8.64
CA HIS A 3 22.02 12.46 8.19
C HIS A 3 22.04 12.54 6.67
N LYS A 4 22.52 11.48 6.02
CA LYS A 4 22.16 11.27 4.63
C LYS A 4 20.65 11.07 4.59
N ASN A 5 19.99 11.83 3.72
CA ASN A 5 18.62 11.60 3.32
C ASN A 5 18.59 10.30 2.49
N ASP A 6 18.79 9.16 3.13
CA ASP A 6 18.77 7.87 2.46
C ASP A 6 17.30 7.42 2.39
N SER A 7 16.78 7.30 1.16
CA SER A 7 15.53 6.59 0.89
C SER A 7 15.75 5.10 1.14
N ASP A 8 14.80 4.46 1.83
CA ASP A 8 14.84 3.02 2.07
C ASP A 8 13.98 2.31 1.03
N THR A 9 14.43 1.11 0.63
CA THR A 9 13.60 0.21 -0.16
C THR A 9 12.63 -0.52 0.77
N HIS A 10 11.34 -0.43 0.45
CA HIS A 10 10.28 -1.16 1.14
C HIS A 10 9.68 -2.20 0.20
N ASN A 11 9.31 -3.34 0.75
CA ASN A 11 8.59 -4.39 0.05
C ASN A 11 7.70 -5.11 1.06
N ILE A 12 6.39 -4.93 0.93
CA ILE A 12 5.39 -5.50 1.83
C ILE A 12 4.32 -6.23 1.02
N SER A 13 3.69 -7.24 1.62
CA SER A 13 2.56 -7.95 1.02
C SER A 13 1.38 -7.96 1.99
N LEU A 14 0.28 -7.29 1.64
CA LEU A 14 -0.91 -7.20 2.48
C LEU A 14 -1.83 -8.41 2.28
N ASN A 15 -2.44 -8.90 3.36
CA ASN A 15 -3.41 -10.00 3.42
C ASN A 15 -4.78 -9.70 2.75
N ILE A 16 -4.76 -8.97 1.63
CA ILE A 16 -5.92 -8.67 0.79
C ILE A 16 -5.84 -9.59 -0.43
N HIS A 17 -6.69 -10.62 -0.45
CA HIS A 17 -6.68 -11.60 -1.52
C HIS A 17 -7.25 -11.01 -2.81
N TYR A 18 -6.71 -11.37 -3.97
CA TYR A 18 -7.17 -10.84 -5.27
C TYR A 18 -8.65 -11.12 -5.55
N SER A 19 -9.22 -12.15 -4.91
CA SER A 19 -10.61 -12.56 -5.07
C SER A 19 -11.60 -11.81 -4.17
N ILE A 20 -11.21 -10.70 -3.53
CA ILE A 20 -12.18 -9.89 -2.76
C ILE A 20 -13.32 -9.42 -3.69
N PRO A 21 -14.55 -9.27 -3.18
CA PRO A 21 -15.66 -8.74 -3.97
C PRO A 21 -15.37 -7.33 -4.53
N ASN A 22 -15.96 -7.00 -5.68
CA ASN A 22 -15.79 -5.69 -6.33
C ASN A 22 -16.09 -4.49 -5.42
N GLU A 23 -17.07 -4.61 -4.52
CA GLU A 23 -17.38 -3.54 -3.55
C GLU A 23 -16.20 -3.29 -2.60
N LEU A 24 -15.51 -4.34 -2.16
CA LEU A 24 -14.33 -4.21 -1.32
C LEU A 24 -13.13 -3.70 -2.10
N TRP A 25 -12.99 -4.11 -3.37
CA TRP A 25 -12.00 -3.53 -4.27
C TRP A 25 -12.14 -2.01 -4.40
N ASN A 26 -13.36 -1.51 -4.58
CA ASN A 26 -13.61 -0.06 -4.61
C ASN A 26 -13.13 0.63 -3.33
N LYS A 27 -13.39 0.03 -2.16
CA LYS A 27 -12.90 0.55 -0.88
C LYS A 27 -11.36 0.55 -0.78
N VAL A 28 -10.69 -0.48 -1.29
CA VAL A 28 -9.21 -0.52 -1.37
C VAL A 28 -8.69 0.64 -2.22
N ILE A 29 -9.27 0.84 -3.41
CA ILE A 29 -8.88 1.91 -4.33
C ILE A 29 -9.13 3.30 -3.73
N ASP A 30 -10.28 3.50 -3.07
CA ASP A 30 -10.59 4.75 -2.38
C ASP A 30 -9.58 5.05 -1.27
N VAL A 31 -9.18 4.03 -0.50
CA VAL A 31 -8.12 4.18 0.50
C VAL A 31 -6.81 4.56 -0.16
N PHE A 32 -6.38 3.87 -1.23
CA PHE A 32 -5.13 4.15 -1.93
C PHE A 32 -5.07 5.59 -2.46
N ARG A 33 -6.15 6.06 -3.10
CA ARG A 33 -6.32 7.43 -3.57
C ARG A 33 -6.28 8.46 -2.45
N SER A 34 -6.70 8.08 -1.25
CA SER A 34 -6.69 8.95 -0.08
C SER A 34 -5.34 9.01 0.65
N MET A 35 -4.33 8.24 0.20
CA MET A 35 -3.00 8.28 0.78
C MET A 35 -2.17 9.43 0.19
N PRO A 36 -1.34 10.11 1.01
CA PRO A 36 -0.41 11.12 0.50
C PRO A 36 0.48 10.55 -0.61
N TYR A 37 0.90 11.43 -1.52
CA TYR A 37 1.73 11.12 -2.70
C TYR A 37 1.04 10.27 -3.77
N TRP A 38 -0.28 10.08 -3.67
CA TRP A 38 -1.04 9.40 -4.70
C TRP A 38 -0.98 10.21 -6.00
N VAL A 39 -0.70 9.53 -7.11
CA VAL A 39 -0.73 10.16 -8.43
C VAL A 39 -1.88 9.56 -9.22
N ASP A 40 -2.79 10.42 -9.69
CA ASP A 40 -3.88 9.99 -10.56
C ASP A 40 -3.31 9.52 -11.90
N GLY A 41 -3.54 8.23 -12.18
CA GLY A 41 -3.02 7.54 -13.34
C GLY A 41 -3.69 7.97 -14.65
N GLU A 42 -3.23 9.06 -15.26
CA GLU A 42 -3.46 9.29 -16.69
C GLU A 42 -2.43 8.55 -17.57
N LYS A 43 -1.24 8.22 -17.03
CA LYS A 43 -0.15 7.59 -17.82
C LYS A 43 -0.15 6.06 -17.86
N ASN A 44 -0.78 5.38 -16.91
CA ASN A 44 -0.96 3.91 -16.92
C ASN A 44 -2.20 3.57 -16.09
N LYS A 45 -3.31 3.26 -16.76
CA LYS A 45 -4.61 3.02 -16.13
C LYS A 45 -4.63 1.79 -15.21
N ASP A 46 -3.63 0.93 -15.33
CA ASP A 46 -3.54 -0.35 -14.61
C ASP A 46 -2.46 -0.37 -13.53
N CYS A 47 -1.70 0.72 -13.36
CA CYS A 47 -0.67 0.81 -12.32
C CYS A 47 -1.13 1.76 -11.21
N LEU A 48 -1.19 1.26 -9.99
CA LEU A 48 -1.44 2.06 -8.78
C LEU A 48 -0.07 2.49 -8.23
N PHE A 49 0.20 3.79 -8.19
CA PHE A 49 1.53 4.31 -7.82
C PHE A 49 1.44 5.57 -6.95
N TRP A 50 2.43 5.70 -6.06
CA TRP A 50 2.69 6.91 -5.29
C TRP A 50 4.05 7.47 -5.69
N TYR A 51 4.11 8.77 -5.95
CA TYR A 51 5.33 9.41 -6.41
C TYR A 51 5.44 10.84 -5.92
N ASP A 52 6.65 11.20 -5.47
CA ASP A 52 7.05 12.57 -5.13
C ASP A 52 8.57 12.68 -5.22
N GLU A 53 9.07 13.60 -6.03
CA GLU A 53 10.51 13.76 -6.24
C GLU A 53 11.20 14.42 -5.03
N GLU A 54 10.55 15.39 -4.39
CA GLU A 54 11.13 16.15 -3.28
C GLU A 54 11.23 15.30 -2.02
N ASP A 55 10.18 14.53 -1.74
CA ASP A 55 10.10 13.62 -0.59
C ASP A 55 10.68 12.21 -0.87
N CYS A 56 11.30 12.01 -2.05
CA CYS A 56 11.91 10.75 -2.48
C CYS A 56 10.95 9.54 -2.34
N VAL A 57 9.74 9.69 -2.88
CA VAL A 57 8.69 8.67 -2.88
C VAL A 57 8.56 8.09 -4.29
N GLU A 58 8.67 6.77 -4.40
CA GLU A 58 8.41 6.02 -5.61
C GLU A 58 7.93 4.62 -5.21
N LEU A 59 6.64 4.48 -4.94
CA LEU A 59 6.01 3.21 -4.58
C LEU A 59 5.08 2.71 -5.67
N TYR A 60 5.11 1.41 -5.90
CA TYR A 60 4.27 0.69 -6.84
C TYR A 60 3.43 -0.33 -6.10
N CYS A 61 2.22 -0.58 -6.60
CA CYS A 61 1.36 -1.64 -6.11
C CYS A 61 1.06 -2.65 -7.21
N SER A 62 1.15 -3.94 -6.86
CA SER A 62 0.77 -5.08 -7.71
C SER A 62 -0.22 -5.98 -6.99
N VAL A 63 -1.09 -6.65 -7.75
CA VAL A 63 -1.99 -7.68 -7.23
C VAL A 63 -1.37 -9.04 -7.53
N GLU A 64 -0.89 -9.71 -6.50
CA GLU A 64 -0.21 -11.00 -6.60
C GLU A 64 -1.04 -12.13 -5.98
N SER A 65 -0.68 -13.38 -6.26
CA SER A 65 -1.29 -14.55 -5.60
C SER A 65 -1.10 -14.52 -4.07
N GLY A 66 -0.02 -13.90 -3.59
CA GLY A 66 0.29 -13.67 -2.18
C GLY A 66 -0.36 -12.43 -1.57
N GLY A 67 -1.33 -11.80 -2.25
CA GLY A 67 -2.02 -10.60 -1.79
C GLY A 67 -1.60 -9.35 -2.53
N ILE A 68 -1.94 -8.18 -1.98
CA ILE A 68 -1.55 -6.89 -2.58
C ILE A 68 -0.12 -6.57 -2.16
N GLN A 69 0.79 -6.54 -3.11
CA GLN A 69 2.18 -6.16 -2.88
C GLN A 69 2.35 -4.65 -3.06
N ILE A 70 3.07 -4.00 -2.15
CA ILE A 70 3.53 -2.62 -2.30
C ILE A 70 5.05 -2.63 -2.16
N SER A 71 5.76 -2.11 -3.18
CA SER A 71 7.21 -2.05 -3.16
C SER A 71 7.76 -0.81 -3.84
N GLY A 72 8.97 -0.40 -3.45
CA GLY A 72 9.65 0.75 -4.02
C GLY A 72 10.45 1.53 -2.98
N LEU A 73 10.62 2.81 -3.21
CA LEU A 73 11.43 3.71 -2.39
C LEU A 73 10.55 4.69 -1.61
N MET A 74 10.84 4.85 -0.33
CA MET A 74 10.29 5.92 0.50
C MET A 74 11.22 6.18 1.69
N MET A 75 11.46 7.44 2.03
CA MET A 75 12.24 7.79 3.22
C MET A 75 11.64 7.16 4.48
N TYR A 76 12.48 6.59 5.35
CA TYR A 76 12.06 5.91 6.58
C TYR A 76 11.09 6.74 7.43
N GLU A 77 11.39 8.04 7.60
CA GLU A 77 10.59 8.95 8.43
C GLU A 77 9.19 9.22 7.87
N ILE A 78 9.04 9.12 6.55
CA ILE A 78 7.74 9.18 5.87
C ILE A 78 7.06 7.82 5.99
N TRP A 79 7.77 6.73 5.65
CA TRP A 79 7.26 5.36 5.68
C TRP A 79 6.66 4.98 7.03
N ARG A 80 7.36 5.26 8.15
CA ARG A 80 6.89 4.95 9.51
C ARG A 80 5.58 5.64 9.90
N LYS A 81 5.17 6.68 9.17
CA LYS A 81 3.87 7.35 9.34
C LYS A 81 2.88 6.86 8.27
N TRP A 82 3.36 6.71 7.05
CA TRP A 82 2.57 6.35 5.88
C TRP A 82 2.01 4.92 5.97
N TYR A 83 2.86 3.94 6.29
CA TYR A 83 2.47 2.52 6.30
C TYR A 83 1.44 2.18 7.41
N PRO A 84 1.62 2.60 8.68
CA PRO A 84 0.58 2.39 9.70
C PRO A 84 -0.74 3.07 9.36
N LYS A 85 -0.70 4.26 8.74
CA LYS A 85 -1.89 4.97 8.28
C LYS A 85 -2.63 4.20 7.18
N LEU A 86 -1.89 3.63 6.22
CA LEU A 86 -2.47 2.76 5.19
C LEU A 86 -3.18 1.56 5.82
N LYS A 87 -2.48 0.80 6.68
CA LYS A 87 -3.04 -0.38 7.36
C LYS A 87 -4.30 -0.03 8.15
N SER A 88 -4.26 1.06 8.91
CA SER A 88 -5.41 1.53 9.69
C SER A 88 -6.62 1.85 8.81
N LYS A 89 -6.42 2.60 7.72
CA LYS A 89 -7.52 2.96 6.80
C LYS A 89 -8.09 1.74 6.08
N LEU A 90 -7.25 0.81 5.63
CA LEU A 90 -7.70 -0.43 4.99
C LEU A 90 -8.46 -1.32 5.99
N THR A 91 -7.98 -1.42 7.23
CA THR A 91 -8.64 -2.18 8.30
C THR A 91 -10.04 -1.63 8.58
N GLU A 92 -10.15 -0.31 8.71
CA GLU A 92 -11.44 0.37 8.90
C GLU A 92 -12.38 0.14 7.71
N ALA A 93 -11.89 0.30 6.48
CA ALA A 93 -12.69 0.18 5.27
C ALA A 93 -13.17 -1.25 4.99
N LEU A 94 -12.34 -2.25 5.28
CA LEU A 94 -12.61 -3.66 4.96
C LEU A 94 -13.23 -4.45 6.12
N GLY A 95 -13.15 -3.94 7.35
CA GLY A 95 -13.73 -4.57 8.53
C GLY A 95 -13.01 -5.84 8.99
N TYR A 96 -11.72 -5.97 8.69
CA TYR A 96 -10.83 -7.00 9.24
C TYR A 96 -9.39 -6.47 9.29
N GLU A 97 -8.56 -7.02 10.16
CA GLU A 97 -7.19 -6.55 10.34
C GLU A 97 -6.33 -6.74 9.08
N ILE A 98 -5.67 -5.65 8.68
CA ILE A 98 -4.79 -5.62 7.52
C ILE A 98 -3.33 -5.56 7.95
N GLY A 99 -2.52 -6.44 7.37
CA GLY A 99 -1.09 -6.55 7.63
C GLY A 99 -0.47 -7.66 6.78
N GLU A 100 0.76 -8.02 7.10
CA GLU A 100 1.53 -8.96 6.29
C GLU A 100 1.30 -10.40 6.74
N PRO A 101 1.06 -11.35 5.81
CA PRO A 101 0.92 -12.76 6.17
C PRO A 101 2.12 -13.31 6.96
N GLU A 102 3.32 -12.83 6.68
CA GLU A 102 4.54 -13.22 7.41
C GLU A 102 4.55 -12.77 8.88
N GLU A 103 3.81 -11.71 9.21
CA GLU A 103 3.60 -11.22 10.58
C GLU A 103 2.41 -11.91 11.27
N GLY A 104 1.74 -12.85 10.60
CA GLY A 104 0.61 -13.61 11.15
C GLY A 104 -0.78 -13.09 10.75
N TYR A 105 -0.88 -12.18 9.78
CA TYR A 105 -2.17 -11.69 9.28
C TYR A 105 -2.78 -12.65 8.24
N PHE A 106 -3.94 -13.21 8.52
CA PHE A 106 -4.58 -14.20 7.65
C PHE A 106 -5.38 -13.57 6.52
N PHE A 107 -5.42 -14.22 5.36
CA PHE A 107 -6.35 -13.86 4.30
C PHE A 107 -7.79 -14.13 4.73
N LYS A 108 -8.67 -13.20 4.34
CA LYS A 108 -10.11 -13.42 4.38
C LYS A 108 -10.59 -13.90 3.01
N TYR A 109 -11.51 -14.84 3.00
CA TYR A 109 -12.15 -15.35 1.79
C TYR A 109 -13.66 -15.13 1.86
N TRP A 110 -14.26 -14.89 0.71
CA TRP A 110 -15.70 -14.70 0.55
C TRP A 110 -16.27 -15.89 -0.21
N LYS A 111 -17.43 -16.38 0.22
CA LYS A 111 -18.20 -17.45 -0.43
C LYS A 111 -19.28 -16.88 -1.31
#